data_AF-A0A9E5DAU5-F1
#
_entry.id   AF-A0A9E5DAU5-F1
#
_cell.length_a   1.000
_cell.length_b   1.000
_cell.length_c   1.000
_cell.angle_alpha   90.00
_cell.angle_beta   90.00
_cell.angle_gamma   90.00
#
_symmetry.space_group_name_H-M   'P 1'
#
loop_
_entity.id
_entity.type
_entity.pdbx_description
1 polymer ?
#
loop_
_entity_poly.entity_id
_entity_poly.type
_entity_poly.pdbx_seq_one_letter_code
_entity_poly.pdbx_strand_id
1 'polypeptide(L)'
;MRLVDISDSNGMMRVEFFGCNMKCPYCVHIHQPFKEMSVEEVVDLAKNSHSKTVHLGGAEPTLQKELIPLIKALNDAGKEVLLKSNGMKPEVLEGALPYVHVFVLELKAPLDDLKAIMELTGMSEERTNKYVTLLRASLEIARKKWLRIWMRVIPGYVNLVTLPSLFPYMEGASEVLFYQFLSNPDFDLPFQDYDSAVPGWVDMEKIGKKALLVVPRVILMGVNGKVVLEK
;
A
#
# COMPACT_ATOMS: atom_id res chain seq x y z
N MET A 1 13.86 -3.04 15.28
CA MET A 1 12.87 -2.34 14.43
C MET A 1 11.64 -1.96 15.23
N ARG A 2 10.87 -0.94 14.79
CA ARG A 2 9.69 -0.45 15.52
C ARG A 2 8.38 -0.91 14.88
N LEU A 3 7.57 -1.63 15.64
CA LEU A 3 6.32 -2.24 15.19
C LEU A 3 5.13 -1.77 16.03
N VAL A 4 3.99 -1.56 15.38
CA VAL A 4 2.71 -1.24 16.02
C VAL A 4 2.04 -2.54 16.48
N ASP A 5 1.90 -3.49 15.57
CA ASP A 5 1.22 -4.76 15.83
C ASP A 5 1.75 -5.89 14.93
N ILE A 6 1.52 -7.12 15.38
CA ILE A 6 1.67 -8.34 14.58
C ILE A 6 0.42 -9.18 14.77
N SER A 7 -0.28 -9.46 13.66
CA SER A 7 -1.47 -10.30 13.66
C SER A 7 -1.33 -11.44 12.67
N ASP A 8 -2.05 -12.54 12.92
CA ASP A 8 -2.07 -13.69 12.03
C ASP A 8 -3.51 -14.15 11.81
N SER A 9 -4.02 -13.96 10.59
CA SER A 9 -5.40 -14.29 10.27
C SER A 9 -5.57 -14.58 8.78
N ASN A 10 -6.54 -15.42 8.44
CA ASN A 10 -6.92 -15.71 7.05
C ASN A 10 -5.75 -16.16 6.16
N GLY A 11 -4.80 -16.93 6.72
CA GLY A 11 -3.64 -17.44 5.99
C GLY A 11 -2.55 -16.39 5.68
N MET A 12 -2.63 -15.20 6.29
CA MET A 12 -1.62 -14.16 6.16
C MET A 12 -1.26 -13.55 7.51
N MET A 13 0.03 -13.62 7.84
CA MET A 13 0.60 -12.87 8.95
C MET A 13 0.84 -11.42 8.50
N ARG A 14 0.47 -10.44 9.32
CA ARG A 14 0.66 -9.01 9.06
C ARG A 14 1.62 -8.46 10.10
N VAL A 15 2.63 -7.75 9.62
CA VAL A 15 3.58 -7.01 10.45
C VAL A 15 3.37 -5.52 10.17
N GLU A 16 2.90 -4.79 11.17
CA GLU A 16 2.58 -3.38 11.06
C GLU A 16 3.73 -2.53 11.62
N PHE A 17 4.35 -1.75 10.75
CA PHE A 17 5.49 -0.93 11.08
C PHE A 17 5.07 0.41 11.66
N PHE A 18 5.92 0.97 12.52
CA PHE A 18 5.79 2.32 13.05
C PHE A 18 6.62 3.33 12.25
N GLY A 19 6.10 4.57 12.15
CA GLY A 19 6.77 5.70 11.54
C GLY A 19 6.48 5.82 10.04
N CYS A 20 6.19 7.03 9.61
CA CYS A 20 5.94 7.34 8.19
C CYS A 20 6.61 8.66 7.82
N ASN A 21 7.07 8.75 6.58
CA ASN A 21 7.60 9.96 5.97
C ASN A 21 6.50 10.82 5.31
N MET A 22 5.24 10.39 5.37
CA MET A 22 4.05 11.16 4.99
C MET A 22 3.20 11.47 6.23
N LYS A 23 2.35 12.48 6.14
CA LYS A 23 1.40 12.91 7.18
C LYS A 23 -0.02 12.96 6.60
N CYS A 24 -0.46 11.85 6.02
CA CYS A 24 -1.79 11.79 5.40
C CYS A 24 -2.86 12.11 6.46
N PRO A 25 -3.76 13.06 6.23
CA PRO A 25 -4.69 13.57 7.25
C PRO A 25 -5.71 12.52 7.72
N TYR A 26 -5.98 11.50 6.91
CA TYR A 26 -6.87 10.38 7.23
C TYR A 26 -6.15 9.17 7.87
N CYS A 27 -4.83 9.25 8.12
CA CYS A 27 -4.06 8.07 8.53
C CYS A 27 -4.21 7.76 10.03
N VAL A 28 -4.57 6.50 10.33
CA VAL A 28 -4.69 5.99 11.70
C VAL A 28 -3.36 5.50 12.30
N HIS A 29 -2.33 5.29 11.47
CA HIS A 29 -1.07 4.64 11.89
C HIS A 29 -0.03 5.60 12.49
N ILE A 30 -0.09 6.90 12.20
CA ILE A 30 1.00 7.84 12.56
C ILE A 30 1.06 8.18 14.05
N HIS A 31 -0.01 7.89 14.80
CA HIS A 31 -0.12 8.19 16.24
C HIS A 31 -0.20 6.93 17.11
N GLN A 32 -0.01 5.75 16.53
CA GLN A 32 -0.06 4.50 17.28
C GLN A 32 1.20 4.32 18.14
N PRO A 33 1.08 3.74 19.35
CA PRO A 33 2.26 3.33 20.11
C PRO A 33 3.01 2.24 19.36
N PHE A 34 4.31 2.10 19.66
CA PHE A 34 5.13 1.04 19.08
C PHE A 34 5.88 0.27 20.16
N LYS A 35 6.30 -0.94 19.79
CA LYS A 35 7.27 -1.76 20.51
C LYS A 35 8.48 -1.98 19.63
N GLU A 36 9.63 -2.15 20.26
CA GLU A 36 10.84 -2.57 19.56
C GLU A 36 10.86 -4.10 19.51
N MET A 37 11.08 -4.63 18.31
CA MET A 37 11.27 -6.06 18.07
C MET A 37 12.49 -6.27 17.19
N SER A 38 13.22 -7.33 17.47
CA SER A 38 14.34 -7.83 16.67
C SER A 38 13.85 -8.58 15.43
N VAL A 39 14.75 -8.81 14.48
CA VAL A 39 14.43 -9.61 13.27
C VAL A 39 14.11 -11.04 13.67
N GLU A 40 14.87 -11.57 14.62
CA GLU A 40 14.77 -12.93 15.16
C GLU A 40 13.38 -13.17 15.76
N GLU A 41 12.90 -12.25 16.61
CA GLU A 41 11.56 -12.35 17.20
C GLU A 41 10.44 -12.42 16.15
N VAL A 42 10.49 -11.56 15.13
CA VAL A 42 9.47 -11.55 14.06
C VAL A 42 9.55 -12.83 13.22
N VAL A 43 10.76 -13.30 12.91
CA VAL A 43 10.98 -14.53 12.14
C VAL A 43 10.52 -15.76 12.91
N ASP A 44 10.74 -15.81 14.23
CA ASP A 44 10.29 -16.93 15.06
C ASP A 44 8.77 -16.97 15.17
N LEU A 45 8.10 -15.81 15.27
CA LEU A 45 6.64 -15.74 15.13
C LEU A 45 6.18 -16.27 13.77
N ALA A 46 6.85 -15.86 12.69
CA ALA A 46 6.51 -16.30 11.35
C ALA A 46 6.70 -17.82 11.17
N LYS A 47 7.79 -18.41 11.67
CA LYS A 47 8.02 -19.86 11.60
C LYS A 47 6.92 -20.66 12.30
N ASN A 48 6.42 -20.15 13.42
CA ASN A 48 5.33 -20.78 14.18
C ASN A 48 3.94 -20.54 13.59
N SER A 49 3.81 -19.57 12.68
CA SER A 49 2.58 -19.27 11.97
C SER A 49 2.29 -20.29 10.85
N HIS A 50 1.04 -20.73 10.75
CA HIS A 50 0.55 -21.52 9.61
C HIS A 50 0.43 -20.71 8.31
N SER A 51 0.48 -19.38 8.39
CA SER A 51 0.37 -18.49 7.24
C SER A 51 1.64 -18.54 6.41
N LYS A 52 1.50 -18.91 5.13
CA LYS A 52 2.63 -18.93 4.18
C LYS A 52 3.08 -17.53 3.83
N THR A 53 2.15 -16.59 3.80
CA THR A 53 2.38 -15.21 3.38
C THR A 53 2.58 -14.30 4.59
N VAL A 54 3.59 -13.42 4.49
CA VAL A 54 3.83 -12.36 5.47
C VAL A 54 3.70 -11.01 4.78
N HIS A 55 2.70 -10.23 5.18
CA HIS A 55 2.48 -8.87 4.69
C HIS A 55 3.16 -7.86 5.60
N LEU A 56 4.16 -7.17 5.05
CA LEU A 56 4.89 -6.08 5.70
C LEU A 56 4.23 -4.75 5.30
N GLY A 57 3.62 -4.07 6.26
CA GLY A 57 2.84 -2.85 6.01
C GLY A 57 2.58 -2.00 7.26
N GLY A 58 1.36 -1.50 7.46
CA GLY A 58 1.06 -0.51 8.50
C GLY A 58 1.46 0.90 8.05
N ALA A 59 2.44 1.52 8.74
CA ALA A 59 3.04 2.78 8.32
C ALA A 59 4.00 2.59 7.11
N GLU A 60 5.23 3.14 7.12
CA GLU A 60 6.18 2.96 6.01
C GLU A 60 7.33 2.02 6.40
N PRO A 61 7.30 0.74 5.96
CA PRO A 61 8.33 -0.24 6.35
C PRO A 61 9.74 0.17 5.93
N THR A 62 9.91 0.87 4.79
CA THR A 62 11.23 1.21 4.24
C THR A 62 12.03 2.21 5.08
N LEU A 63 11.43 2.74 6.16
CA LEU A 63 12.14 3.55 7.15
C LEU A 63 12.93 2.72 8.16
N GLN A 64 12.64 1.43 8.31
CA GLN A 64 13.38 0.56 9.22
C GLN A 64 14.68 0.07 8.58
N LYS A 65 15.79 0.18 9.31
CA LYS A 65 17.11 -0.30 8.84
C LYS A 65 17.14 -1.82 8.71
N GLU A 66 16.34 -2.50 9.52
CA GLU A 66 16.25 -3.95 9.63
C GLU A 66 15.30 -4.57 8.60
N LEU A 67 14.64 -3.77 7.75
CA LEU A 67 13.66 -4.28 6.79
C LEU A 67 14.28 -5.33 5.85
N ILE A 68 15.42 -5.04 5.22
CA ILE A 68 16.06 -5.98 4.28
C ILE A 68 16.51 -7.26 4.99
N PRO A 69 17.22 -7.20 6.15
CA PRO A 69 17.48 -8.39 6.96
C PRO A 69 16.23 -9.21 7.29
N LEU A 70 15.12 -8.56 7.66
CA LEU A 70 13.85 -9.24 7.95
C LEU A 70 13.29 -9.94 6.71
N ILE A 71 13.18 -9.24 5.58
CA ILE A 71 12.65 -9.82 4.34
C ILE A 71 13.47 -11.04 3.94
N LYS A 72 14.81 -10.94 4.00
CA LYS A 72 15.71 -12.06 3.71
C LYS A 72 15.47 -13.23 4.66
N ALA A 73 15.41 -13.00 5.97
CA ALA A 73 15.22 -14.06 6.96
C ALA A 73 13.83 -14.73 6.85
N LEU A 74 12.78 -13.98 6.53
CA LEU A 74 11.44 -14.53 6.25
C LEU A 74 11.45 -15.38 4.97
N ASN A 75 12.12 -14.93 3.92
CA ASN A 75 12.28 -15.68 2.68
C ASN A 75 13.08 -16.97 2.89
N ASP A 76 14.20 -16.90 3.62
CA ASP A 76 15.03 -18.06 4.01
C ASP A 76 14.23 -19.07 4.86
N ALA A 77 13.23 -18.59 5.62
CA ALA A 77 12.28 -19.42 6.38
C ALA A 77 11.10 -19.97 5.55
N GLY A 78 11.12 -19.78 4.22
CA GLY A 78 10.11 -20.31 3.30
C GLY A 78 8.80 -19.50 3.23
N LYS A 79 8.79 -18.26 3.74
CA LYS A 79 7.61 -17.37 3.68
C LYS A 79 7.59 -16.56 2.40
N GLU A 80 6.38 -16.30 1.90
CA GLU A 80 6.13 -15.40 0.77
C GLU A 80 5.93 -13.97 1.30
N VAL A 81 6.90 -13.10 1.04
CA VAL A 81 6.87 -11.73 1.54
C VAL A 81 6.09 -10.81 0.58
N LEU A 82 5.10 -10.12 1.14
CA LEU A 82 4.28 -9.07 0.52
C LEU A 82 4.71 -7.71 1.12
N LEU A 83 5.43 -6.88 0.37
CA LEU A 83 5.92 -5.59 0.87
C LEU A 83 5.04 -4.44 0.38
N LYS A 84 4.32 -3.78 1.30
CA LYS A 84 3.61 -2.52 1.03
C LYS A 84 4.51 -1.32 1.31
N SER A 85 4.60 -0.39 0.36
CA SER A 85 5.36 0.84 0.50
C SER A 85 4.70 1.99 -0.26
N ASN A 86 4.98 3.21 0.17
CA ASN A 86 4.66 4.43 -0.58
C ASN A 86 5.65 4.71 -1.73
N GLY A 87 6.72 3.93 -1.89
CA GLY A 87 7.62 4.04 -3.05
C GLY A 87 8.61 5.22 -3.00
N MET A 88 8.78 5.88 -1.85
CA MET A 88 9.78 6.96 -1.69
C MET A 88 11.23 6.46 -1.49
N LYS A 89 11.46 5.14 -1.48
CA LYS A 89 12.77 4.52 -1.24
C LYS A 89 13.08 3.43 -2.28
N PRO A 90 13.25 3.79 -3.56
CA PRO A 90 13.54 2.82 -4.63
C PRO A 90 14.79 1.97 -4.34
N GLU A 91 15.79 2.51 -3.64
CA GLU A 91 16.99 1.78 -3.24
C GLU A 91 16.69 0.59 -2.31
N VAL A 92 15.69 0.73 -1.44
CA VAL A 92 15.25 -0.34 -0.55
C VAL A 92 14.46 -1.39 -1.34
N LEU A 93 13.65 -0.97 -2.31
CA LEU A 93 12.92 -1.89 -3.17
C LEU A 93 13.87 -2.73 -4.04
N GLU A 94 14.91 -2.13 -4.61
CA GLU A 94 15.92 -2.87 -5.38
C GLU A 94 16.65 -3.89 -4.50
N GLY A 95 17.02 -3.52 -3.27
CA GLY A 95 17.63 -4.46 -2.31
C GLY A 95 16.68 -5.59 -1.85
N ALA A 96 15.37 -5.33 -1.84
CA ALA A 96 14.36 -6.32 -1.47
C ALA A 96 13.98 -7.26 -2.62
N LEU A 97 14.26 -6.86 -3.86
CA LEU A 97 13.86 -7.56 -5.09
C LEU A 97 14.19 -9.07 -5.11
N PRO A 98 15.35 -9.56 -4.63
CA PRO A 98 15.65 -11.00 -4.65
C PRO A 98 14.71 -11.82 -3.77
N TYR A 99 14.19 -11.22 -2.69
CA TYR A 99 13.54 -11.93 -1.59
C TYR A 99 12.02 -11.69 -1.51
N VAL A 100 11.54 -10.59 -2.07
CA VAL A 100 10.11 -10.23 -2.10
C VAL A 100 9.37 -11.05 -3.16
N HIS A 101 8.19 -11.54 -2.79
CA HIS A 101 7.27 -12.21 -3.70
C HIS A 101 6.36 -11.22 -4.42
N VAL A 102 5.79 -10.26 -3.68
CA VAL A 102 4.90 -9.22 -4.21
C VAL A 102 5.28 -7.85 -3.67
N PHE A 103 5.33 -6.86 -4.56
CA PHE A 103 5.33 -5.46 -4.16
C PHE A 103 3.90 -4.90 -4.19
N VAL A 104 3.58 -4.09 -3.18
CA VAL A 104 2.35 -3.30 -3.14
C VAL A 104 2.74 -1.82 -3.09
N LEU A 105 2.49 -1.09 -4.16
CA LEU A 105 2.78 0.35 -4.23
C LEU A 105 1.50 1.16 -4.13
N GLU A 106 1.47 2.09 -3.18
CA GLU A 106 0.31 2.96 -2.97
C GLU A 106 0.41 4.24 -3.81
N LEU A 107 -0.53 4.43 -4.74
CA LEU A 107 -0.72 5.71 -5.44
C LEU A 107 -1.81 6.51 -4.73
N LYS A 108 -1.50 7.77 -4.40
CA LYS A 108 -2.41 8.65 -3.65
C LYS A 108 -3.43 9.34 -4.55
N ALA A 109 -2.97 9.81 -5.71
CA ALA A 109 -3.71 10.54 -6.72
C ALA A 109 -2.97 10.41 -8.06
N PRO A 110 -3.52 10.89 -9.19
CA PRO A 110 -2.76 11.03 -10.42
C PRO A 110 -1.42 11.72 -10.20
N LEU A 111 -0.34 11.19 -10.77
CA LEU A 111 1.04 11.65 -10.50
C LEU A 111 1.34 13.04 -11.10
N ASP A 112 0.46 13.54 -11.98
CA ASP A 112 0.47 14.88 -12.55
C ASP A 112 -0.34 15.90 -11.72
N ASP A 113 -1.11 15.45 -10.72
CA ASP A 113 -1.83 16.32 -9.79
C ASP A 113 -1.06 16.50 -8.48
N LEU A 114 -0.05 17.38 -8.51
CA LEU A 114 0.80 17.65 -7.35
C LEU A 114 -0.01 18.22 -6.17
N LYS A 115 -1.04 19.02 -6.45
CA LYS A 115 -1.89 19.62 -5.42
C LYS A 115 -2.65 18.53 -4.67
N ALA A 116 -3.28 17.62 -5.38
CA ALA A 116 -3.94 16.45 -4.78
C ALA A 116 -2.99 15.64 -3.91
N ILE A 117 -1.78 15.36 -4.41
CA ILE A 117 -0.79 14.60 -3.64
C ILE A 117 -0.39 15.35 -2.37
N MET A 118 -0.15 16.66 -2.44
CA MET A 118 0.18 17.48 -1.26
C MET A 118 -0.93 17.41 -0.21
N GLU A 119 -2.19 17.58 -0.62
CA GLU A 119 -3.35 17.51 0.28
C GLU A 119 -3.48 16.12 0.94
N LEU A 120 -3.29 15.05 0.16
CA LEU A 120 -3.45 13.68 0.64
C LEU A 120 -2.27 13.17 1.48
N THR A 121 -1.12 13.82 1.41
CA THR A 121 0.12 13.35 2.06
C THR A 121 0.69 14.31 3.10
N GLY A 122 0.21 15.56 3.13
CA GLY A 122 0.75 16.62 3.98
C GLY A 122 2.19 17.02 3.63
N MET A 123 2.65 16.71 2.42
CA MET A 123 3.99 17.06 1.94
C MET A 123 4.02 18.47 1.34
N SER A 124 5.19 19.13 1.39
CA SER A 124 5.43 20.35 0.61
C SER A 124 5.52 20.04 -0.88
N GLU A 125 5.42 21.07 -1.71
CA GLU A 125 5.56 20.94 -3.17
C GLU A 125 6.92 20.34 -3.57
N GLU A 126 8.03 20.79 -2.97
CA GLU A 126 9.37 20.24 -3.21
C GLU A 126 9.42 18.73 -2.91
N ARG A 127 8.90 18.33 -1.75
CA ARG A 127 8.86 16.92 -1.35
C ARG A 127 7.94 16.09 -2.24
N THR A 128 6.86 16.68 -2.73
CA THR A 128 5.89 16.05 -3.63
C THR A 128 6.50 15.80 -5.01
N ASN A 129 7.21 16.78 -5.58
CA ASN A 129 7.97 16.60 -6.81
C ASN A 129 9.00 15.46 -6.67
N LYS A 130 9.74 15.44 -5.56
CA LYS A 130 10.68 14.36 -5.26
C LYS A 130 9.99 13.00 -5.13
N TYR A 131 8.86 12.94 -4.44
CA TYR A 131 8.05 11.73 -4.31
C TYR A 131 7.64 11.17 -5.67
N VAL A 132 7.11 11.99 -6.57
CA VAL A 132 6.67 11.55 -7.91
C VAL A 132 7.83 10.91 -8.68
N THR A 133 9.02 11.53 -8.65
CA THR A 133 10.22 10.97 -9.30
C THR A 133 10.64 9.63 -8.68
N LEU A 134 10.66 9.54 -7.35
CA LEU A 134 11.05 8.31 -6.65
C LEU A 134 10.03 7.19 -6.83
N LEU A 135 8.74 7.51 -6.85
CA LEU A 135 7.66 6.55 -7.06
C LEU A 135 7.72 5.95 -8.47
N ARG A 136 8.04 6.77 -9.49
CA ARG A 136 8.26 6.26 -10.86
C ARG A 136 9.40 5.24 -10.89
N ALA A 137 10.53 5.56 -10.27
CA ALA A 137 11.65 4.61 -10.15
C ALA A 137 11.24 3.33 -9.41
N SER A 138 10.50 3.47 -8.30
CA SER A 138 9.97 2.34 -7.54
C SER A 138 9.01 1.45 -8.34
N LEU A 139 8.16 2.04 -9.18
CA LEU A 139 7.25 1.30 -10.07
C LEU A 139 8.04 0.45 -11.08
N GLU A 140 9.08 1.00 -11.70
CA GLU A 140 9.94 0.25 -12.64
C GLU A 140 10.65 -0.93 -11.97
N ILE A 141 11.11 -0.76 -10.73
CA ILE A 141 11.71 -1.85 -9.94
C ILE A 141 10.66 -2.90 -9.61
N ALA A 142 9.49 -2.47 -9.10
CA ALA A 142 8.46 -3.36 -8.61
C ALA A 142 7.80 -4.19 -9.71
N ARG A 143 7.73 -3.68 -10.94
CA ARG A 143 7.26 -4.38 -12.15
C ARG A 143 8.04 -5.65 -12.48
N LYS A 144 9.26 -5.83 -11.94
CA LYS A 144 10.06 -7.06 -12.09
C LYS A 144 9.51 -8.24 -11.26
N LYS A 145 8.49 -8.01 -10.44
CA LYS A 145 7.80 -9.01 -9.60
C LYS A 145 6.29 -8.91 -9.80
N TRP A 146 5.54 -9.73 -9.06
CA TRP A 146 4.11 -9.50 -8.94
C TRP A 146 3.88 -8.13 -8.30
N LEU A 147 3.22 -7.23 -9.04
CA LEU A 147 2.98 -5.86 -8.61
C LEU A 147 1.48 -5.65 -8.39
N ARG A 148 1.12 -5.31 -7.16
CA ARG A 148 -0.19 -4.75 -6.84
C ARG A 148 -0.07 -3.24 -6.70
N ILE A 149 -0.86 -2.50 -7.47
CA ILE A 149 -1.08 -1.09 -7.17
C ILE A 149 -2.22 -0.98 -6.17
N TRP A 150 -2.02 -0.24 -5.09
CA TRP A 150 -3.05 0.07 -4.12
C TRP A 150 -3.47 1.52 -4.28
N MET A 151 -4.76 1.79 -4.33
CA MET A 151 -5.27 3.17 -4.18
C MET A 151 -6.44 3.21 -3.22
N ARG A 152 -6.49 4.26 -2.42
CA ARG A 152 -7.68 4.62 -1.64
C ARG A 152 -8.58 5.51 -2.50
N VAL A 153 -9.85 5.15 -2.63
CA VAL A 153 -10.80 5.87 -3.48
C VAL A 153 -11.45 6.98 -2.68
N ILE A 154 -10.88 8.18 -2.78
CA ILE A 154 -11.47 9.39 -2.21
C ILE A 154 -12.06 10.17 -3.38
N PRO A 155 -13.39 10.45 -3.42
CA PRO A 155 -14.08 10.96 -4.61
C PRO A 155 -13.45 12.19 -5.25
N GLY A 156 -12.92 13.13 -4.45
CA GLY A 156 -12.27 14.34 -4.96
C GLY A 156 -10.94 14.11 -5.69
N TYR A 157 -10.35 12.91 -5.59
CA TYR A 157 -8.98 12.62 -6.05
C TYR A 157 -8.91 11.42 -6.98
N VAL A 158 -9.65 10.36 -6.67
CA VAL A 158 -9.73 9.13 -7.46
C VAL A 158 -11.20 8.88 -7.81
N ASN A 159 -11.56 9.17 -9.05
CA ASN A 159 -12.91 9.03 -9.60
C ASN A 159 -12.84 8.69 -11.09
N LEU A 160 -13.99 8.49 -11.74
CA LEU A 160 -14.03 8.11 -13.17
C LEU A 160 -13.41 9.15 -14.12
N VAL A 161 -13.29 10.41 -13.69
CA VAL A 161 -12.68 11.50 -14.48
C VAL A 161 -11.17 11.51 -14.32
N THR A 162 -10.64 11.30 -13.10
CA THR A 162 -9.20 11.31 -12.81
C THR A 162 -8.52 9.96 -13.08
N LEU A 163 -9.28 8.87 -13.05
CA LEU A 163 -8.77 7.51 -13.23
C LEU A 163 -7.96 7.29 -14.52
N PRO A 164 -8.34 7.84 -15.70
CA PRO A 164 -7.54 7.70 -16.91
C PRO A 164 -6.09 8.21 -16.77
N SER A 165 -5.84 9.27 -16.00
CA SER A 165 -4.48 9.79 -15.75
C SER A 165 -3.61 8.81 -14.93
N LEU A 166 -4.22 7.83 -14.26
CA LEU A 166 -3.52 6.80 -13.51
C LEU A 166 -3.14 5.57 -14.36
N PHE A 167 -3.76 5.39 -15.53
CA PHE A 167 -3.56 4.20 -16.37
C PHE A 167 -2.10 3.94 -16.77
N PRO A 168 -1.29 4.92 -17.18
CA PRO A 168 0.12 4.67 -17.53
C PRO A 168 0.93 4.05 -16.39
N TYR A 169 0.52 4.29 -15.14
CA TYR A 169 1.18 3.74 -13.95
C TYR A 169 0.64 2.35 -13.58
N MET A 170 -0.62 2.06 -13.94
CA MET A 170 -1.26 0.76 -13.76
C MET A 170 -0.86 -0.27 -14.80
N GLU A 171 -0.55 0.17 -16.02
CA GLU A 171 -0.07 -0.72 -17.08
C GLU A 171 1.15 -1.51 -16.60
N GLY A 172 1.16 -2.81 -16.90
CA GLY A 172 2.20 -3.74 -16.44
C GLY A 172 2.08 -4.20 -14.99
N ALA A 173 1.15 -3.66 -14.19
CA ALA A 173 0.84 -4.21 -12.87
C ALA A 173 0.09 -5.55 -13.01
N SER A 174 0.35 -6.48 -12.09
CA SER A 174 -0.35 -7.76 -12.02
C SER A 174 -1.79 -7.61 -11.54
N GLU A 175 -2.03 -6.62 -10.68
CA GLU A 175 -3.38 -6.28 -10.21
C GLU A 175 -3.45 -4.86 -9.63
N VAL A 176 -4.67 -4.33 -9.54
CA VAL A 176 -4.96 -3.07 -8.83
C VAL A 176 -5.96 -3.34 -7.70
N LEU A 177 -5.70 -2.81 -6.52
CA LEU A 177 -6.62 -2.81 -5.39
C LEU A 177 -7.15 -1.39 -5.17
N PHE A 178 -8.47 -1.22 -5.30
CA PHE A 178 -9.18 -0.03 -4.89
C PHE A 178 -9.82 -0.26 -3.53
N TYR A 179 -9.39 0.53 -2.55
CA TYR A 179 -9.93 0.51 -1.19
C TYR A 179 -10.88 1.70 -1.02
N GLN A 180 -12.15 1.44 -0.73
CA GLN A 180 -13.16 2.46 -0.47
C GLN A 180 -12.75 3.29 0.75
N PHE A 181 -12.86 4.62 0.68
CA PHE A 181 -12.61 5.46 1.84
C PHE A 181 -13.75 5.27 2.84
N LEU A 182 -13.46 4.78 4.05
CA LEU A 182 -14.52 4.36 4.97
C LEU A 182 -14.91 5.43 5.98
N SER A 183 -14.04 6.42 6.24
CA SER A 183 -14.19 7.37 7.35
C SER A 183 -14.56 6.67 8.67
N ASN A 184 -13.83 5.61 8.98
CA ASN A 184 -13.97 4.82 10.20
C ASN A 184 -12.60 4.81 10.91
N PRO A 185 -12.49 5.21 12.20
CA PRO A 185 -11.23 5.24 12.95
C PRO A 185 -10.38 3.96 12.95
N ASP A 186 -10.96 2.80 12.62
CA ASP A 186 -10.22 1.55 12.44
C ASP A 186 -9.39 1.53 11.13
N PHE A 187 -9.77 2.34 10.14
CA PHE A 187 -9.24 2.30 8.77
C PHE A 187 -8.81 3.68 8.22
N ASP A 188 -9.65 4.70 8.42
CA ASP A 188 -9.54 6.06 7.90
C ASP A 188 -10.15 7.07 8.89
N LEU A 189 -9.39 8.06 9.34
CA LEU A 189 -9.97 9.23 10.02
C LEU A 189 -10.79 10.05 9.01
N PRO A 190 -11.85 10.77 9.45
CA PRO A 190 -12.58 11.70 8.60
C PRO A 190 -11.64 12.69 7.91
N PHE A 191 -11.94 13.03 6.65
CA PHE A 191 -11.10 13.91 5.85
C PHE A 191 -11.94 14.82 4.96
N GLN A 192 -11.72 16.13 5.07
CA GLN A 192 -12.58 17.14 4.44
C GLN A 192 -14.06 16.88 4.81
N ASP A 193 -14.94 16.89 3.81
CA ASP A 193 -16.38 16.63 3.98
C ASP A 193 -16.72 15.13 3.88
N TYR A 194 -15.71 14.23 3.84
CA TYR A 194 -15.91 12.78 3.82
C TYR A 194 -15.90 12.24 5.26
N ASP A 195 -17.09 12.16 5.84
CA ASP A 195 -17.34 11.69 7.22
C ASP A 195 -17.97 10.27 7.29
N SER A 196 -18.20 9.66 6.13
CA SER A 196 -18.81 8.34 5.97
C SER A 196 -18.22 7.60 4.78
N ALA A 197 -18.63 6.34 4.57
CA ALA A 197 -18.07 5.50 3.52
C ALA A 197 -18.39 6.04 2.11
N VAL A 198 -17.34 6.34 1.35
CA VAL A 198 -17.40 6.92 0.01
C VAL A 198 -16.31 6.35 -0.93
N PRO A 199 -16.50 6.40 -2.25
CA PRO A 199 -17.78 6.66 -2.94
C PRO A 199 -18.76 5.50 -2.70
N GLY A 200 -19.99 5.63 -3.19
CA GLY A 200 -20.95 4.53 -3.15
C GLY A 200 -20.41 3.29 -3.88
N TRP A 201 -20.87 2.10 -3.47
CA TRP A 201 -20.35 0.84 -4.03
C TRP A 201 -20.54 0.72 -5.54
N VAL A 202 -21.64 1.26 -6.08
CA VAL A 202 -21.90 1.32 -7.53
C VAL A 202 -20.77 2.07 -8.27
N ASP A 203 -20.22 3.13 -7.67
CA ASP A 203 -19.12 3.88 -8.27
C ASP A 203 -17.78 3.16 -8.10
N MET A 204 -17.57 2.45 -6.98
CA MET A 204 -16.44 1.51 -6.83
C MET A 204 -16.43 0.47 -7.96
N GLU A 205 -17.59 -0.10 -8.29
CA GLU A 205 -17.72 -1.06 -9.39
C GLU A 205 -17.46 -0.44 -10.76
N LYS A 206 -17.94 0.77 -11.01
CA LYS A 206 -17.63 1.49 -12.26
C LYS A 206 -16.13 1.77 -12.39
N ILE A 207 -15.48 2.22 -11.32
CA ILE A 207 -14.03 2.44 -11.26
C ILE A 207 -13.31 1.13 -11.55
N GLY A 208 -13.72 0.03 -10.90
CA GLY A 208 -13.11 -1.28 -11.09
C GLY A 208 -13.24 -1.80 -12.53
N LYS A 209 -14.44 -1.72 -13.12
CA LYS A 209 -14.70 -2.09 -14.53
C LYS A 209 -13.89 -1.24 -15.50
N LYS A 210 -13.70 0.05 -15.19
CA LYS A 210 -12.91 0.94 -16.03
C LYS A 210 -11.40 0.63 -15.93
N ALA A 211 -10.89 0.32 -14.74
CA ALA A 211 -9.51 -0.10 -14.53
C ALA A 211 -9.20 -1.47 -15.15
N LEU A 212 -10.18 -2.38 -15.20
CA LEU A 212 -10.06 -3.64 -15.92
C LEU A 212 -9.74 -3.48 -17.40
N LEU A 213 -9.88 -2.29 -18.01
CA LEU A 213 -9.42 -2.09 -19.38
C LEU A 213 -7.89 -2.23 -19.50
N VAL A 214 -7.14 -1.80 -18.47
CA VAL A 214 -5.67 -1.68 -18.51
C VAL A 214 -4.92 -2.70 -17.63
N VAL A 215 -5.59 -3.31 -16.65
CA VAL A 215 -4.99 -4.36 -15.80
C VAL A 215 -5.77 -5.67 -15.88
N PRO A 216 -5.13 -6.84 -15.72
CA PRO A 216 -5.81 -8.12 -15.85
C PRO A 216 -6.72 -8.46 -14.66
N ARG A 217 -6.48 -7.84 -13.50
CA ARG A 217 -7.19 -8.13 -12.26
C ARG A 217 -7.39 -6.86 -11.43
N VAL A 218 -8.61 -6.69 -10.92
CA VAL A 218 -8.98 -5.60 -10.02
C VAL A 218 -9.63 -6.15 -8.75
N ILE A 219 -9.17 -5.68 -7.60
CA ILE A 219 -9.72 -5.98 -6.29
C ILE A 219 -10.42 -4.72 -5.78
N LEU A 220 -11.70 -4.83 -5.44
CA LEU A 220 -12.46 -3.81 -4.73
C LEU A 220 -12.57 -4.24 -3.27
N MET A 221 -12.24 -3.34 -2.35
CA MET A 221 -12.33 -3.58 -0.92
C MET A 221 -13.09 -2.43 -0.25
N GLY A 222 -14.07 -2.73 0.60
CA GLY A 222 -14.85 -1.71 1.29
C GLY A 222 -16.01 -2.31 2.09
N VAL A 223 -17.14 -1.57 2.18
CA VAL A 223 -18.32 -1.96 2.97
C VAL A 223 -18.93 -3.31 2.57
N ASN A 224 -18.76 -3.73 1.30
CA ASN A 224 -19.22 -5.03 0.80
C ASN A 224 -18.14 -6.13 0.89
N GLY A 225 -17.11 -5.92 1.70
CA GLY A 225 -15.96 -6.83 1.79
C GLY A 225 -15.08 -6.77 0.55
N LYS A 226 -14.57 -7.93 0.12
CA LYS A 226 -13.65 -8.07 -1.01
C LYS A 226 -14.39 -8.60 -2.23
N VAL A 227 -14.38 -7.84 -3.33
CA VAL A 227 -14.83 -8.27 -4.65
C VAL A 227 -13.65 -8.29 -5.60
N VAL A 228 -13.56 -9.34 -6.43
CA VAL A 228 -12.51 -9.49 -7.44
C VAL A 228 -13.16 -9.45 -8.82
N LEU A 229 -12.60 -8.63 -9.69
CA LEU A 229 -12.97 -8.51 -11.10
C LEU A 229 -11.77 -8.95 -11.94
N GLU A 230 -11.97 -9.84 -12.89
CA GLU A 230 -10.92 -10.41 -13.75
C GLU A 230 -11.39 -10.38 -15.22
N LYS A 231 -10.44 -10.29 -16.16
CA LYS A 231 -10.69 -10.38 -17.60
C LYS A 231 -11.04 -11.79 -18.05
#